data_AF-A0A1S4CZ03-F1
#
_entry.id   AF-A0A1S4CZ03-F1
#
_cell.length_a   1.000
_cell.length_b   1.000
_cell.length_c   1.000
_cell.angle_alpha   90.00
_cell.angle_beta   90.00
_cell.angle_gamma   90.00
#
_symmetry.space_group_name_H-M   'P 1'
#
loop_
_entity.id
_entity.type
_entity.pdbx_description
1 polymer ?
#
loop_
_entity_poly.entity_id
_entity_poly.type
_entity_poly.pdbx_seq_one_letter_code
_entity_poly.pdbx_strand_id
1 'polypeptide(L)'
;METAVPFIAMVVQQLAQIGSMVAAKVAMSSGMTPFTFTFYSSAFSTLILIPLSFLLHRSALPPLWPTFLNGFFLLGLTGFLMQVLGILGLQYSSPLLSTAILQLIPGFTFILAVILRMENFDYKSLNTMAKSVGTLVSIIGALVATLYKGPQVFGSPLNSILTAPSHFLLNQSSAWVIGGLLMMITSLIASVFTISQAFVLKKYPAELIVMLFYSSCITILCAAFSLITERDLNSWSVSPHSRLKALIYSSFFGNVFQVSICSWCVRKRGPLFVVMFHPIGIVIAMAASIFSGETIHIGR
;
A
#
# COMPACT_ATOMS: atom_id res chain seq x y z
N MET A 1 -22.45 16.20 -10.47
CA MET A 1 -21.00 16.16 -10.17
C MET A 1 -20.69 15.34 -8.91
N GLU A 2 -21.49 15.40 -7.83
CA GLU A 2 -21.24 14.68 -6.57
C GLU A 2 -21.05 13.16 -6.69
N THR A 3 -21.69 12.52 -7.67
CA THR A 3 -21.56 11.07 -7.90
C THR A 3 -20.21 10.66 -8.50
N ALA A 4 -19.53 11.55 -9.24
CA ALA A 4 -18.26 11.29 -9.91
C ALA A 4 -17.04 11.55 -9.02
N VAL A 5 -17.17 12.40 -7.99
CA VAL A 5 -16.05 12.80 -7.11
C VAL A 5 -15.34 11.59 -6.49
N PRO A 6 -16.03 10.57 -5.94
CA PRO A 6 -15.35 9.39 -5.39
C PRO A 6 -14.55 8.61 -6.43
N PHE A 7 -15.01 8.53 -7.69
CA PHE A 7 -14.30 7.82 -8.75
C PHE A 7 -13.00 8.54 -9.12
N ILE A 8 -13.08 9.87 -9.33
CA ILE A 8 -11.90 10.68 -9.65
C ILE A 8 -10.90 10.65 -8.49
N ALA A 9 -11.39 10.80 -7.25
CA ALA A 9 -10.55 10.74 -6.06
C ALA A 9 -9.81 9.40 -5.95
N MET A 10 -10.47 8.29 -6.25
CA MET A 10 -9.83 6.96 -6.26
C MET A 10 -8.77 6.82 -7.35
N VAL A 11 -9.00 7.33 -8.57
CA VAL A 11 -7.97 7.30 -9.64
C VAL A 11 -6.75 8.13 -9.25
N VAL A 12 -6.94 9.33 -8.72
CA VAL A 12 -5.83 10.19 -8.25
C VAL A 12 -5.10 9.56 -7.07
N GLN A 13 -5.84 8.89 -6.17
CA GLN A 13 -5.24 8.15 -5.06
C GLN A 13 -4.34 7.00 -5.56
N GLN A 14 -4.75 6.26 -6.59
CA GLN A 14 -3.93 5.18 -7.17
C GLN A 14 -2.63 5.72 -7.79
N LEU A 15 -2.69 6.87 -8.46
CA LEU A 15 -1.50 7.56 -8.96
C LEU A 15 -0.56 7.96 -7.81
N ALA A 16 -1.11 8.53 -6.73
CA ALA A 16 -0.35 8.89 -5.53
C ALA A 16 0.33 7.67 -4.89
N GLN A 17 -0.35 6.53 -4.85
CA GLN A 17 0.15 5.26 -4.32
C GLN A 17 1.35 4.73 -5.11
N ILE A 18 1.32 4.81 -6.44
CA ILE A 18 2.45 4.33 -7.26
C ILE A 18 3.64 5.27 -7.12
N GLY A 19 3.39 6.59 -7.12
CA GLY A 19 4.44 7.56 -6.85
C GLY A 19 5.10 7.34 -5.48
N SER A 20 4.34 6.96 -4.46
CA SER A 20 4.90 6.70 -3.12
C SER A 20 5.73 5.42 -3.08
N MET A 21 5.37 4.38 -3.84
CA MET A 21 6.21 3.19 -4.03
C MET A 21 7.53 3.52 -4.72
N VAL A 22 7.51 4.33 -5.78
CA VAL A 22 8.73 4.80 -6.46
C VAL A 22 9.60 5.62 -5.51
N ALA A 23 9.01 6.57 -4.77
CA ALA A 23 9.71 7.36 -3.76
C ALA A 23 10.34 6.47 -2.68
N ALA A 24 9.62 5.46 -2.18
CA ALA A 24 10.14 4.48 -1.24
C ALA A 24 11.35 3.74 -1.81
N LYS A 25 11.25 3.24 -3.05
CA LYS A 25 12.36 2.54 -3.73
C LYS A 25 13.59 3.43 -3.88
N VAL A 26 13.43 4.68 -4.27
CA VAL A 26 14.52 5.67 -4.36
C VAL A 26 15.21 5.85 -3.00
N ALA A 27 14.43 6.02 -1.93
CA ALA A 27 14.97 6.20 -0.59
C ALA A 27 15.74 4.95 -0.09
N MET A 28 15.22 3.76 -0.37
CA MET A 28 15.86 2.49 -0.02
C MET A 28 17.12 2.22 -0.84
N SER A 29 17.12 2.56 -2.14
CA SER A 29 18.32 2.45 -2.99
C SER A 29 19.47 3.34 -2.50
N SER A 30 19.13 4.42 -1.80
CA SER A 30 20.11 5.29 -1.16
C SER A 30 20.63 4.72 0.16
N GLY A 31 20.16 3.56 0.64
CA GLY A 31 20.63 2.89 1.86
C GLY A 31 19.75 3.08 3.11
N MET A 32 18.53 3.63 2.97
CA MET A 32 17.61 3.79 4.11
C MET A 32 16.83 2.49 4.39
N THR A 33 16.64 2.14 5.66
CA THR A 33 15.91 0.92 6.02
C THR A 33 14.39 1.13 5.89
N PRO A 34 13.61 0.04 5.73
CA PRO A 34 12.15 0.08 5.76
C PRO A 34 11.58 0.73 7.03
N PHE A 35 12.19 0.44 8.20
CA PHE A 35 11.71 0.93 9.49
C PHE A 35 11.93 2.43 9.62
N THR A 36 13.12 2.93 9.26
CA THR A 36 13.42 4.36 9.26
C THR A 36 12.52 5.13 8.27
N PHE A 37 12.29 4.59 7.07
CA PHE A 37 11.38 5.21 6.09
C PHE A 37 9.96 5.29 6.62
N THR A 38 9.46 4.19 7.18
CA THR A 38 8.10 4.12 7.73
C THR A 38 7.96 5.09 8.90
N PHE A 39 8.93 5.10 9.83
CA PHE A 39 8.95 6.03 10.95
C PHE A 39 8.87 7.49 10.52
N TYR A 40 9.79 7.95 9.66
CA TYR A 40 9.81 9.36 9.24
C TYR A 40 8.57 9.72 8.44
N SER A 41 8.13 8.85 7.53
CA SER A 41 6.96 9.15 6.70
C SER A 41 5.68 9.23 7.53
N SER A 42 5.48 8.34 8.50
CA SER A 42 4.34 8.41 9.43
C SER A 42 4.46 9.55 10.43
N ALA A 43 5.67 9.89 10.88
CA ALA A 43 5.89 11.03 11.79
C ALA A 43 5.50 12.36 11.12
N PHE A 44 6.00 12.61 9.90
CA PHE A 44 5.61 13.80 9.12
C PHE A 44 4.11 13.81 8.82
N SER A 45 3.52 12.65 8.51
CA SER A 45 2.08 12.54 8.28
C SER A 45 1.27 12.92 9.52
N THR A 46 1.71 12.47 10.69
CA THR A 46 1.09 12.81 11.98
C THR A 46 1.18 14.31 12.22
N LEU A 47 2.35 14.93 11.98
CA LEU A 47 2.54 16.38 12.12
C LEU A 47 1.62 17.20 11.20
N ILE A 48 1.36 16.72 9.99
CA ILE A 48 0.43 17.36 9.03
C ILE A 48 -1.04 17.13 9.44
N LEU A 49 -1.38 15.93 9.92
CA LEU A 49 -2.73 15.56 10.31
C LEU A 49 -3.19 16.25 11.60
N ILE A 50 -2.29 16.60 12.52
CA ILE A 50 -2.62 17.34 13.76
C ILE A 50 -3.37 18.64 13.44
N PRO A 51 -2.77 19.64 12.75
CA PRO A 51 -3.45 20.91 12.48
C PRO A 51 -4.68 20.70 11.61
N LEU A 52 -4.63 19.79 10.62
CA LEU A 52 -5.75 19.52 9.73
C LEU A 52 -6.97 18.96 10.48
N SER A 53 -6.73 18.07 11.46
CA SER A 53 -7.79 17.48 12.29
C SER A 53 -8.44 18.54 13.20
N PHE A 54 -7.62 19.37 13.85
CA PHE A 54 -8.12 20.43 14.75
C PHE A 54 -8.89 21.53 14.01
N LEU A 55 -8.44 21.91 12.80
CA LEU A 55 -9.11 22.94 12.00
C LEU A 55 -10.47 22.46 11.45
N LEU A 56 -10.55 21.21 10.98
CA LEU A 56 -11.75 20.68 10.33
C LEU A 56 -12.80 20.12 11.30
N HIS A 57 -12.42 19.67 12.50
CA HIS A 57 -13.35 19.05 13.47
C HIS A 57 -13.59 19.91 14.73
N ARG A 58 -13.32 21.23 14.67
CA ARG A 58 -13.34 22.15 15.82
C ARG A 58 -14.66 22.16 16.63
N SER A 59 -15.79 21.71 16.07
CA SER A 59 -17.11 21.93 16.68
C SER A 59 -17.96 20.68 16.98
N ALA A 60 -17.57 19.47 16.54
CA ALA A 60 -18.43 18.28 16.67
C ALA A 60 -17.63 16.96 16.72
N LEU A 61 -16.66 16.91 17.63
CA LEU A 61 -15.89 15.70 17.89
C LEU A 61 -16.76 14.66 18.62
N PRO A 62 -16.93 13.44 18.07
CA PRO A 62 -17.48 12.36 18.87
C PRO A 62 -16.50 12.09 20.02
N PRO A 63 -16.97 11.98 21.27
CA PRO A 63 -16.13 11.68 22.41
C PRO A 63 -15.28 10.43 22.18
N LEU A 64 -14.01 10.47 22.61
CA LEU A 64 -13.08 9.33 22.53
C LEU A 64 -13.40 8.35 23.66
N TRP A 65 -14.36 7.46 23.43
CA TRP A 65 -14.65 6.39 24.39
C TRP A 65 -13.56 5.31 24.37
N PRO A 66 -13.19 4.73 25.53
CA PRO A 66 -12.23 3.62 25.61
C PRO A 66 -12.58 2.43 24.71
N THR A 67 -13.86 2.25 24.42
CA THR A 67 -14.38 1.23 23.50
C THR A 67 -13.82 1.37 22.07
N PHE A 68 -13.44 2.58 21.64
CA PHE A 68 -12.85 2.83 20.32
C PHE A 68 -11.32 2.68 20.30
N LEU A 69 -10.65 2.78 21.45
CA LEU A 69 -9.19 2.65 21.52
C LEU A 69 -8.70 1.32 20.98
N ASN A 70 -9.38 0.21 21.31
CA ASN A 70 -9.01 -1.11 20.79
C ASN A 70 -9.12 -1.16 19.25
N GLY A 71 -10.16 -0.55 18.69
CA GLY A 71 -10.32 -0.46 17.24
C GLY A 71 -9.23 0.37 16.56
N PHE A 72 -8.87 1.51 17.14
CA PHE A 72 -7.77 2.35 16.65
C PHE A 72 -6.42 1.66 16.77
N PHE A 73 -6.18 0.94 17.87
CA PHE A 73 -4.95 0.18 18.06
C PHE A 73 -4.83 -0.97 17.05
N LEU A 74 -5.90 -1.75 16.83
CA LEU A 74 -5.92 -2.79 15.80
C LEU A 74 -5.69 -2.22 14.40
N LEU A 75 -6.26 -1.05 14.11
CA LEU A 75 -6.07 -0.35 12.84
C LEU A 75 -4.62 0.12 12.66
N GLY A 76 -4.01 0.66 13.73
CA GLY A 76 -2.60 1.06 13.74
C GLY A 76 -1.64 -0.13 13.62
N LEU A 77 -1.91 -1.23 14.33
CA LEU A 77 -1.11 -2.46 14.27
C LEU A 77 -1.14 -3.11 12.88
N THR A 78 -2.34 -3.27 12.30
CA THR A 78 -2.48 -3.79 10.93
C THR A 78 -1.86 -2.84 9.91
N GLY A 79 -1.97 -1.53 10.12
CA GLY A 79 -1.28 -0.49 9.35
C GLY A 79 0.24 -0.62 9.37
N PHE A 80 0.82 -0.76 10.57
CA PHE A 80 2.25 -0.92 10.77
C PHE A 80 2.76 -2.17 10.05
N LEU A 81 2.11 -3.31 10.25
CA LEU A 81 2.47 -4.56 9.58
C LEU A 81 2.38 -4.42 8.06
N MET A 82 1.32 -3.80 7.54
CA MET A 82 1.13 -3.56 6.11
C MET A 82 2.25 -2.69 5.51
N GLN A 83 2.60 -1.56 6.15
CA GLN A 83 3.64 -0.66 5.61
C GLN A 83 5.03 -1.32 5.66
N VAL A 84 5.39 -1.90 6.79
CA VAL A 84 6.73 -2.50 6.97
C VAL A 84 6.91 -3.71 6.06
N LEU A 85 5.95 -4.65 6.03
CA LEU A 85 6.04 -5.83 5.16
C LEU A 85 5.94 -5.45 3.68
N GLY A 86 5.16 -4.42 3.34
CA GLY A 86 5.05 -3.92 1.97
C GLY A 86 6.36 -3.30 1.47
N ILE A 87 7.02 -2.48 2.29
CA ILE A 87 8.30 -1.85 1.95
C ILE A 87 9.42 -2.91 1.92
N LEU A 88 9.45 -3.85 2.87
CA LEU A 88 10.36 -4.99 2.84
C LEU A 88 10.15 -5.85 1.58
N GLY A 89 8.90 -6.17 1.25
CA GLY A 89 8.54 -6.90 0.03
C GLY A 89 9.00 -6.17 -1.22
N LEU A 90 8.81 -4.85 -1.27
CA LEU A 90 9.28 -3.97 -2.35
C LEU A 90 10.82 -3.88 -2.42
N GLN A 91 11.54 -4.04 -1.31
CA GLN A 91 13.00 -4.08 -1.30
C GLN A 91 13.52 -5.27 -2.10
N TYR A 92 12.93 -6.45 -1.84
CA TYR A 92 13.30 -7.72 -2.44
C TYR A 92 12.64 -7.98 -3.81
N SER A 93 11.68 -7.15 -4.22
CA SER A 93 10.97 -7.25 -5.50
C SER A 93 11.04 -5.97 -6.34
N SER A 94 10.39 -5.98 -7.50
CA SER A 94 10.20 -4.80 -8.36
C SER A 94 8.86 -4.10 -8.05
N PRO A 95 8.75 -2.77 -8.28
CA PRO A 95 7.48 -2.05 -8.18
C PRO A 95 6.36 -2.69 -9.03
N LEU A 96 6.69 -3.15 -10.24
CA LEU A 96 5.73 -3.81 -11.13
C LEU A 96 5.19 -5.11 -10.51
N LEU A 97 6.06 -6.00 -10.03
CA LEU A 97 5.64 -7.24 -9.35
C LEU A 97 4.78 -6.94 -8.13
N SER A 98 5.23 -5.97 -7.32
CA SER A 98 4.51 -5.49 -6.15
C SER A 98 3.08 -5.07 -6.51
N THR A 99 2.91 -4.22 -7.53
CA THR A 99 1.57 -3.81 -8.01
C THR A 99 0.75 -4.98 -8.57
N ALA A 100 1.39 -5.95 -9.23
CA ALA A 100 0.72 -7.15 -9.74
C ALA A 100 0.11 -8.00 -8.61
N ILE A 101 0.87 -8.22 -7.53
CA ILE A 101 0.42 -9.00 -6.36
C ILE A 101 -0.66 -8.24 -5.57
N LEU A 102 -0.61 -6.91 -5.53
CA LEU A 102 -1.64 -6.11 -4.83
C LEU A 102 -3.03 -6.23 -5.47
N GLN A 103 -3.18 -6.79 -6.67
CA GLN A 103 -4.51 -7.13 -7.22
C GLN A 103 -5.25 -8.22 -6.43
N LEU A 104 -4.54 -8.95 -5.57
CA LEU A 104 -5.15 -9.90 -4.66
C LEU A 104 -6.01 -9.21 -3.59
N ILE A 105 -5.77 -7.93 -3.29
CA ILE A 105 -6.51 -7.17 -2.26
C ILE A 105 -8.03 -7.19 -2.51
N PRO A 106 -8.55 -6.83 -3.71
CA PRO A 106 -9.98 -6.96 -3.99
C PRO A 106 -10.55 -8.37 -3.70
N GLY A 107 -9.80 -9.41 -4.08
CA GLY A 107 -10.20 -10.82 -3.86
C GLY A 107 -10.30 -11.17 -2.38
N PHE A 108 -9.24 -10.92 -1.62
CA PHE A 108 -9.22 -11.17 -0.19
C PHE A 108 -10.23 -10.32 0.57
N THR A 109 -10.42 -9.05 0.17
CA THR A 109 -11.41 -8.15 0.78
C THR A 109 -12.84 -8.65 0.55
N PHE A 110 -13.15 -9.13 -0.67
CA PHE A 110 -14.46 -9.71 -0.97
C PHE A 110 -14.73 -10.97 -0.14
N ILE A 111 -13.78 -11.89 -0.08
CA ILE A 111 -13.89 -13.11 0.76
C ILE A 111 -14.16 -12.71 2.22
N LEU A 112 -13.40 -11.76 2.75
CA LEU A 112 -13.55 -11.31 4.13
C LEU A 112 -14.89 -10.59 4.37
N ALA A 113 -15.37 -9.81 3.40
CA ALA A 113 -16.69 -9.17 3.45
C ALA A 113 -17.83 -10.18 3.46
N VAL A 114 -17.72 -11.29 2.72
CA VAL A 114 -18.69 -12.40 2.73
C VAL A 114 -18.67 -13.12 4.08
N ILE A 115 -17.49 -13.48 4.59
CA ILE A 115 -17.34 -14.16 5.90
C ILE A 115 -17.95 -13.32 7.03
N LEU A 116 -17.72 -12.00 7.00
CA LEU A 116 -18.22 -11.06 8.00
C LEU A 116 -19.66 -10.59 7.74
N ARG A 117 -20.36 -11.19 6.76
CA ARG A 117 -21.74 -10.86 6.37
C ARG A 117 -21.97 -9.38 6.07
N MET A 118 -20.94 -8.70 5.55
CA MET A 118 -21.06 -7.33 5.04
C MET A 118 -21.70 -7.29 3.65
N GLU A 119 -21.66 -8.41 2.92
CA GLU A 119 -22.28 -8.58 1.62
C GLU A 119 -23.13 -9.85 1.60
N ASN A 120 -24.35 -9.76 1.08
CA ASN A 120 -25.22 -10.91 0.91
C ASN A 120 -24.73 -11.73 -0.29
N PHE A 121 -24.12 -12.87 -0.03
CA PHE A 121 -23.66 -13.79 -1.06
C PHE A 121 -24.86 -14.57 -1.62
N ASP A 122 -25.49 -14.02 -2.66
CA ASP A 122 -26.44 -14.76 -3.49
C ASP A 122 -25.71 -15.33 -4.71
N TYR A 123 -25.53 -16.65 -4.75
CA TYR A 123 -24.85 -17.37 -5.83
C TYR A 123 -25.61 -17.30 -7.17
N LYS A 124 -26.89 -16.90 -7.16
CA LYS A 124 -27.70 -16.68 -8.37
C LYS A 124 -27.61 -15.26 -8.90
N SER A 125 -27.07 -14.32 -8.13
CA SER A 125 -26.93 -12.93 -8.55
C SER A 125 -25.77 -12.78 -9.52
N LEU A 126 -26.05 -12.25 -10.71
CA LEU A 126 -25.04 -11.93 -11.73
C LEU A 126 -23.94 -10.99 -11.20
N ASN A 127 -24.27 -10.11 -10.26
CA ASN A 127 -23.30 -9.19 -9.66
C ASN A 127 -22.32 -9.93 -8.74
N THR A 128 -22.81 -10.86 -7.92
CA THR A 128 -21.96 -11.69 -7.03
C THR A 128 -21.07 -12.62 -7.85
N MET A 129 -21.62 -13.20 -8.92
CA MET A 129 -20.88 -14.07 -9.84
C MET A 129 -19.80 -13.32 -10.61
N ALA A 130 -20.12 -12.12 -11.13
CA ALA A 130 -19.13 -11.27 -11.80
C ALA A 130 -18.00 -10.86 -10.86
N LYS A 131 -18.31 -10.54 -9.60
CA LYS A 131 -17.31 -10.24 -8.57
C LYS A 131 -16.43 -11.46 -8.27
N SER A 132 -17.01 -12.64 -8.03
CA SER A 132 -16.22 -13.84 -7.72
C SER A 132 -15.34 -14.29 -8.90
N VAL A 133 -15.86 -14.27 -10.12
CA VAL A 133 -15.06 -14.56 -11.33
C VAL A 133 -13.96 -13.52 -11.51
N GLY A 134 -14.25 -12.24 -11.34
CA GLY A 134 -13.24 -11.17 -11.37
C GLY A 134 -12.14 -11.38 -10.35
N THR A 135 -12.47 -11.85 -9.14
CA THR A 135 -11.47 -12.18 -8.12
C THR A 135 -10.61 -13.39 -8.48
N LEU A 136 -11.20 -14.44 -9.07
CA LEU A 136 -10.44 -15.62 -9.53
C LEU A 136 -9.50 -15.25 -10.68
N VAL A 137 -9.99 -14.47 -11.65
CA VAL A 137 -9.17 -13.96 -12.77
C VAL A 137 -8.04 -13.07 -12.25
N SER A 138 -8.29 -12.23 -11.23
CA SER A 138 -7.26 -11.42 -10.58
C SER A 138 -6.18 -12.28 -9.89
N ILE A 139 -6.59 -13.30 -9.13
CA ILE A 139 -5.66 -14.23 -8.46
C ILE A 139 -4.82 -14.98 -9.49
N ILE A 140 -5.46 -15.51 -10.53
CA ILE A 140 -4.77 -16.21 -11.63
C ILE A 140 -3.85 -15.24 -12.37
N GLY A 141 -4.28 -14.02 -12.66
CA GLY A 141 -3.46 -12.99 -13.30
C GLY A 141 -2.22 -12.62 -12.48
N ALA A 142 -2.36 -12.47 -11.16
CA ALA A 142 -1.24 -12.24 -10.25
C ALA A 142 -0.29 -13.45 -10.19
N LEU A 143 -0.82 -14.68 -10.14
CA LEU A 143 -0.02 -15.90 -10.17
C LEU A 143 0.72 -16.10 -11.50
N VAL A 144 0.09 -15.77 -12.62
CA VAL A 144 0.74 -15.81 -13.94
C VAL A 144 1.81 -14.71 -14.02
N ALA A 145 1.50 -13.47 -13.65
CA ALA A 145 2.48 -12.38 -13.66
C ALA A 145 3.70 -12.65 -12.75
N THR A 146 3.50 -13.37 -11.65
CA THR A 146 4.58 -13.77 -10.75
C THR A 146 5.38 -14.96 -11.31
N LEU A 147 4.73 -16.03 -11.75
CA LEU A 147 5.40 -17.27 -12.13
C LEU A 147 5.87 -17.30 -13.60
N TYR A 148 5.33 -16.45 -14.46
CA TYR A 148 5.66 -16.42 -15.88
C TYR A 148 7.00 -15.72 -16.15
N LYS A 149 7.85 -16.39 -16.93
CA LYS A 149 9.07 -15.82 -17.50
C LYS A 149 8.78 -15.40 -18.95
N GLY A 150 8.52 -14.12 -19.19
CA GLY A 150 8.31 -13.59 -20.53
C GLY A 150 9.59 -13.02 -21.14
N PRO A 151 9.71 -12.97 -22.48
CA PRO A 151 10.78 -12.25 -23.15
C PRO A 151 10.70 -10.73 -22.90
N GLN A 152 11.84 -10.04 -22.99
CA GLN A 152 11.93 -8.59 -22.88
C GLN A 152 11.10 -7.93 -23.98
N VAL A 153 10.11 -7.10 -23.62
CA VAL A 153 9.17 -6.54 -24.61
C VAL A 153 9.58 -5.15 -25.08
N PHE A 154 10.29 -4.38 -24.24
CA PHE A 154 10.79 -3.06 -24.62
C PHE A 154 12.19 -2.79 -24.05
N GLY A 155 13.15 -2.54 -24.96
CA GLY A 155 14.54 -2.16 -24.70
C GLY A 155 15.39 -2.32 -25.96
N SER A 156 16.12 -1.27 -26.36
CA SER A 156 17.05 -1.34 -27.50
C SER A 156 18.25 -2.25 -27.14
N PRO A 157 18.71 -3.16 -28.03
CA PRO A 157 19.79 -4.07 -27.73
C PRO A 157 21.12 -3.36 -27.97
N LEU A 158 21.50 -2.40 -27.13
CA LEU A 158 22.87 -1.90 -27.14
C LEU A 158 23.51 -2.09 -25.76
N ASN A 159 24.42 -3.06 -25.73
CA ASN A 159 25.55 -3.24 -24.79
C ASN A 159 25.31 -3.97 -23.46
N SER A 160 24.96 -5.26 -23.51
CA SER A 160 25.33 -6.17 -22.39
C SER A 160 25.74 -7.57 -22.85
N ILE A 161 26.74 -7.65 -23.74
CA ILE A 161 27.60 -8.84 -23.82
C ILE A 161 28.79 -8.53 -22.92
N LEU A 162 28.71 -8.90 -21.64
CA LEU A 162 29.86 -9.12 -20.75
C LEU A 162 29.35 -9.85 -19.50
N THR A 163 29.37 -11.18 -19.60
CA THR A 163 29.64 -12.16 -18.52
C THR A 163 29.15 -11.83 -17.10
N ALA A 164 27.96 -12.32 -16.74
CA ALA A 164 27.58 -12.49 -15.34
C ALA A 164 27.74 -13.97 -14.94
N PRO A 165 28.47 -14.30 -13.85
CA PRO A 165 28.70 -15.68 -13.43
C PRO A 165 27.43 -16.31 -12.87
N SER A 166 27.22 -17.59 -13.19
CA SER A 166 26.02 -18.41 -12.92
C SER A 166 25.61 -18.51 -11.44
N HIS A 167 26.48 -18.16 -10.49
CA HIS A 167 26.18 -18.15 -9.06
C HIS A 167 25.32 -16.97 -8.58
N PHE A 168 25.21 -15.87 -9.35
CA PHE A 168 24.41 -14.69 -8.95
C PHE A 168 22.90 -14.86 -9.26
N LEU A 169 22.57 -15.70 -10.25
CA LEU A 169 21.18 -15.94 -10.68
C LEU A 169 20.35 -16.76 -9.67
N LEU A 170 21.00 -17.66 -8.92
CA LEU A 170 20.36 -18.49 -7.89
C LEU A 170 19.99 -17.67 -6.66
N ASN A 171 20.89 -16.79 -6.19
CA ASN A 171 20.63 -15.91 -5.04
C ASN A 171 19.58 -14.82 -5.33
N GLN A 172 19.49 -14.35 -6.59
CA GLN A 172 18.41 -13.45 -7.02
C GLN A 172 17.04 -14.14 -7.06
N SER A 173 16.99 -15.46 -7.30
CA SER A 173 15.73 -16.19 -7.39
C SER A 173 15.05 -16.39 -6.04
N SER A 174 15.81 -16.66 -4.98
CA SER A 174 15.29 -16.84 -3.61
C SER A 174 14.82 -15.51 -3.00
N ALA A 175 15.61 -14.44 -3.15
CA ALA A 175 15.24 -13.10 -2.68
C ALA A 175 13.93 -12.61 -3.31
N TRP A 176 13.74 -12.83 -4.60
CA TRP A 176 12.52 -12.45 -5.30
C TRP A 176 11.29 -13.23 -4.82
N VAL A 177 11.42 -14.54 -4.54
CA VAL A 177 10.33 -15.36 -3.97
C VAL A 177 9.92 -14.85 -2.59
N ILE A 178 10.91 -14.50 -1.76
CA ILE A 178 10.69 -13.89 -0.44
C ILE A 178 9.92 -12.57 -0.60
N GLY A 179 10.34 -11.71 -1.53
CA GLY A 179 9.64 -10.45 -1.84
C GLY A 179 8.19 -10.67 -2.26
N GLY A 180 7.92 -11.62 -3.15
CA GLY A 180 6.57 -11.97 -3.59
C GLY A 180 5.69 -12.51 -2.45
N LEU A 181 6.24 -13.37 -1.60
CA LEU A 181 5.54 -13.90 -0.42
C LEU A 181 5.22 -12.80 0.59
N LEU A 182 6.16 -11.88 0.87
CA LEU A 182 5.92 -10.72 1.73
C LEU A 182 4.82 -9.81 1.14
N MET A 183 4.79 -9.60 -0.17
CA MET A 183 3.73 -8.82 -0.82
C MET A 183 2.36 -9.52 -0.78
N MET A 184 2.32 -10.85 -0.88
CA MET A 184 1.09 -11.62 -0.69
C MET A 184 0.55 -11.47 0.73
N ILE A 185 1.41 -11.61 1.76
CA ILE A 185 1.03 -11.36 3.15
C ILE A 185 0.55 -9.92 3.33
N THR A 186 1.24 -8.95 2.71
CA THR A 186 0.85 -7.54 2.74
C THR A 186 -0.55 -7.34 2.14
N SER A 187 -0.88 -8.01 1.04
CA SER A 187 -2.21 -7.92 0.41
C SER A 187 -3.33 -8.50 1.29
N LEU A 188 -3.06 -9.57 2.05
CA LEU A 188 -3.99 -10.12 3.04
C LEU A 188 -4.21 -9.11 4.19
N ILE A 189 -3.13 -8.57 4.75
CA ILE A 189 -3.20 -7.59 5.85
C ILE A 189 -3.91 -6.31 5.38
N ALA A 190 -3.64 -5.83 4.17
CA ALA A 190 -4.32 -4.67 3.58
C ALA A 190 -5.84 -4.90 3.46
N SER A 191 -6.26 -6.12 3.16
CA SER A 191 -7.68 -6.50 3.10
C SER A 191 -8.32 -6.49 4.48
N VAL A 192 -7.64 -7.06 5.48
CA VAL A 192 -8.08 -7.00 6.89
C VAL A 192 -8.13 -5.56 7.39
N PHE A 193 -7.15 -4.74 7.05
CA PHE A 193 -7.09 -3.32 7.36
C PHE A 193 -8.30 -2.57 6.79
N THR A 194 -8.59 -2.75 5.50
CA THR A 194 -9.70 -2.05 4.81
C THR A 194 -11.05 -2.40 5.44
N ILE A 195 -11.27 -3.67 5.79
CA ILE A 195 -12.49 -4.10 6.48
C ILE A 195 -12.57 -3.54 7.90
N SER A 196 -11.48 -3.62 8.66
CA SER A 196 -11.40 -3.06 10.03
C SER A 196 -11.64 -1.56 10.04
N GLN A 197 -11.07 -0.85 9.06
CA GLN A 197 -11.27 0.58 8.83
C GLN A 197 -12.75 0.90 8.60
N ALA A 198 -13.46 0.09 7.80
CA ALA A 198 -14.89 0.27 7.57
C ALA A 198 -15.71 0.12 8.87
N PHE A 199 -15.39 -0.85 9.72
CA PHE A 199 -16.07 -1.02 11.01
C PHE A 199 -15.81 0.15 11.97
N VAL A 200 -14.56 0.62 12.04
CA VAL A 200 -14.19 1.76 12.88
C VAL A 200 -14.89 3.03 12.40
N LEU A 201 -14.82 3.34 11.10
CA LEU A 201 -15.45 4.55 10.53
C LEU A 201 -16.97 4.53 10.58
N LYS A 202 -17.60 3.34 10.59
CA LYS A 202 -19.05 3.22 10.81
C LYS A 202 -19.47 3.67 12.21
N LYS A 203 -18.63 3.40 13.23
CA LYS A 203 -18.92 3.80 14.62
C LYS A 203 -18.38 5.19 14.96
N TYR A 204 -17.28 5.59 14.35
CA TYR A 204 -16.61 6.86 14.58
C TYR A 204 -16.40 7.62 13.25
N PRO A 205 -17.35 8.47 12.84
CA PRO A 205 -17.41 9.03 11.48
C PRO A 205 -16.47 10.22 11.24
N ALA A 206 -15.42 10.39 12.04
CA ALA A 206 -14.43 11.46 11.90
C ALA A 206 -13.11 10.92 11.34
N GLU A 207 -13.02 10.86 10.01
CA GLU A 207 -11.95 10.21 9.24
C GLU A 207 -10.55 10.69 9.63
N LEU A 208 -10.34 12.01 9.66
CA LEU A 208 -9.02 12.60 9.91
C LEU A 208 -8.46 12.25 11.30
N ILE A 209 -9.33 12.09 12.29
CA ILE A 209 -8.93 11.71 13.65
C ILE A 209 -8.55 10.24 13.68
N VAL A 210 -9.32 9.38 13.02
CA VAL A 210 -8.95 7.97 12.86
C VAL A 210 -7.60 7.87 12.16
N MET A 211 -7.34 8.71 11.15
CA MET A 211 -6.06 8.76 10.45
C MET A 211 -4.92 9.28 11.32
N LEU A 212 -5.20 10.27 12.18
CA LEU A 212 -4.25 10.80 13.14
C LEU A 212 -3.83 9.71 14.15
N PHE A 213 -4.79 8.98 14.73
CA PHE A 213 -4.50 7.85 15.64
C PHE A 213 -3.79 6.70 14.94
N TYR A 214 -4.18 6.39 13.70
CA TYR A 214 -3.52 5.39 12.87
C TYR A 214 -2.04 5.76 12.63
N SER A 215 -1.78 6.99 12.16
CA SER A 215 -0.44 7.47 11.83
C SER A 215 0.45 7.60 13.07
N SER A 216 -0.12 8.03 14.21
CA SER A 216 0.62 8.10 15.47
C SER A 216 0.96 6.71 16.00
N CYS A 217 0.04 5.74 15.91
CA CYS A 217 0.29 4.36 16.30
C CYS A 217 1.40 3.73 15.46
N ILE A 218 1.40 3.92 14.14
CA ILE A 218 2.48 3.44 13.27
C ILE A 218 3.81 4.09 13.66
N THR A 219 3.82 5.41 13.89
CA THR A 219 5.03 6.13 14.29
C THR A 219 5.61 5.55 15.60
N ILE A 220 4.77 5.29 16.60
CA ILE A 220 5.18 4.72 17.89
C ILE A 220 5.70 3.29 17.72
N LEU A 221 4.98 2.44 16.97
CA LEU A 221 5.39 1.05 16.73
C LEU A 221 6.69 0.99 15.95
N CYS A 222 6.84 1.79 14.89
CA CYS A 222 8.09 1.90 14.13
C CYS A 222 9.23 2.40 15.00
N ALA A 223 9.02 3.42 15.84
CA ALA A 223 10.05 3.90 16.75
C ALA A 223 10.50 2.80 17.72
N ALA A 224 9.55 2.11 18.36
CA ALA A 224 9.84 1.04 19.30
C ALA A 224 10.61 -0.11 18.64
N PHE A 225 10.16 -0.57 17.46
CA PHE A 225 10.85 -1.62 16.72
C PHE A 225 12.23 -1.18 16.25
N SER A 226 12.34 0.02 15.67
CA SER A 226 13.61 0.55 15.17
C SER A 226 14.65 0.72 16.28
N LEU A 227 14.24 1.11 17.49
CA LEU A 227 15.15 1.18 18.64
C LEU A 227 15.67 -0.20 19.08
N ILE A 228 14.89 -1.25 18.88
CA ILE A 228 15.28 -2.63 19.22
C ILE A 228 16.20 -3.22 18.13
N THR A 229 15.85 -2.99 16.86
CA THR A 229 16.51 -3.64 15.71
C THR A 229 17.72 -2.86 15.19
N GLU A 230 17.68 -1.54 15.22
CA GLU A 230 18.71 -0.67 14.64
C GLU A 230 19.46 0.06 15.76
N ARG A 231 20.52 -0.59 16.24
CA ARG A 231 21.43 -0.01 17.25
C ARG A 231 22.40 1.02 16.67
N ASP A 232 22.56 1.05 15.34
CA ASP A 232 23.46 1.95 14.65
C ASP A 232 22.76 3.28 14.31
N LEU A 233 23.21 4.38 14.93
CA LEU A 233 22.65 5.72 14.70
C LEU A 233 22.79 6.21 13.24
N ASN A 234 23.68 5.60 12.46
CA ASN A 234 23.86 5.93 11.04
C ASN A 234 22.66 5.51 10.17
N SER A 235 21.85 4.52 10.58
CA SER A 235 20.65 4.12 9.83
C SER A 235 19.56 5.20 9.87
N TRP A 236 19.54 5.99 10.95
CA TRP A 236 18.61 7.11 11.17
C TRP A 236 18.99 8.38 10.40
N SER A 237 20.13 8.41 9.72
CA SER A 237 20.57 9.60 9.00
C SER A 237 19.66 9.89 7.80
N VAL A 238 19.09 11.10 7.78
CA VAL A 238 18.22 11.59 6.69
C VAL A 238 19.03 12.13 5.49
N SER A 239 20.37 12.23 5.59
CA SER A 239 21.22 12.64 4.47
C SER A 239 21.41 11.48 3.49
N PRO A 240 21.19 11.61 2.15
CA PRO A 240 21.20 12.81 1.28
C PRO A 240 19.83 13.42 0.93
N HIS A 241 19.83 14.60 0.26
CA HIS A 241 18.63 15.37 -0.14
C HIS A 241 17.54 14.56 -0.89
N SER A 242 17.93 13.50 -1.61
CA SER A 242 16.99 12.59 -2.28
C SER A 242 16.09 11.84 -1.28
N ARG A 243 16.63 11.42 -0.12
CA ARG A 243 15.86 10.77 0.95
C ARG A 243 14.81 11.71 1.53
N LEU A 244 15.17 12.97 1.80
CA LEU A 244 14.24 13.96 2.33
C LEU A 244 13.09 14.24 1.35
N LYS A 245 13.38 14.42 0.06
CA LYS A 245 12.34 14.62 -0.97
C LYS A 245 11.39 13.44 -1.06
N ALA A 246 11.92 12.21 -1.05
CA ALA A 246 11.12 10.99 -1.05
C ALA A 246 10.25 10.86 0.20
N LEU A 247 10.79 11.20 1.38
CA LEU A 247 10.05 11.20 2.64
C LEU A 247 8.90 12.21 2.61
N ILE A 248 9.14 13.46 2.20
CA ILE A 248 8.10 14.50 2.13
C ILE A 248 6.99 14.07 1.16
N TYR A 249 7.38 13.57 -0.03
CA TYR A 249 6.42 13.09 -1.02
C TYR A 249 5.58 11.94 -0.47
N SER A 250 6.21 10.91 0.10
CA SER A 250 5.52 9.74 0.64
C SER A 250 4.62 10.08 1.83
N SER A 251 5.07 10.99 2.70
CA SER A 251 4.28 11.45 3.85
C SER A 251 2.99 12.14 3.39
N PHE A 252 3.10 13.07 2.44
CA PHE A 252 1.93 13.80 1.99
C PHE A 252 1.03 12.94 1.10
N PHE A 253 1.56 12.40 0.00
CA PHE A 253 0.77 11.70 -1.00
C PHE A 253 0.44 10.25 -0.59
N GLY A 254 1.40 9.52 -0.03
CA GLY A 254 1.27 8.10 0.32
C GLY A 254 0.54 7.84 1.64
N ASN A 255 0.62 8.77 2.60
CA ASN A 255 -0.04 8.64 3.90
C ASN A 255 -1.21 9.62 4.04
N VAL A 256 -0.97 10.93 4.15
CA VAL A 256 -2.03 11.90 4.48
C VAL A 256 -3.12 11.90 3.42
N PHE A 257 -2.78 12.13 2.16
CA PHE A 257 -3.73 12.23 1.05
C PHE A 257 -4.38 10.87 0.74
N GLN A 258 -3.57 9.84 0.48
CA GLN A 258 -4.06 8.51 0.12
C GLN A 258 -4.97 7.92 1.20
N VAL A 259 -4.53 7.89 2.47
CA VAL A 259 -5.30 7.23 3.52
C VAL A 259 -6.56 8.04 3.88
N SER A 260 -6.51 9.37 3.82
CA SER A 260 -7.71 10.21 4.01
C SER A 260 -8.75 9.99 2.91
N ILE A 261 -8.34 9.96 1.63
CA ILE A 261 -9.26 9.70 0.51
C ILE A 261 -9.82 8.29 0.58
N CYS A 262 -8.99 7.28 0.84
CA CYS A 262 -9.45 5.91 1.03
C CYS A 262 -10.50 5.85 2.13
N SER A 263 -10.23 6.44 3.29
CA SER A 263 -11.16 6.47 4.43
C SER A 263 -12.47 7.15 4.08
N TRP A 264 -12.40 8.26 3.36
CA TRP A 264 -13.56 8.98 2.88
C TRP A 264 -14.43 8.16 1.92
N CYS A 265 -13.79 7.51 0.95
CA CYS A 265 -14.45 6.61 0.02
C CYS A 265 -15.04 5.37 0.73
N VAL A 266 -14.32 4.78 1.70
CA VAL A 266 -14.81 3.66 2.52
C VAL A 266 -16.07 4.07 3.29
N ARG A 267 -16.08 5.26 3.91
CA ARG A 267 -17.27 5.74 4.64
C ARG A 267 -18.45 6.00 3.69
N LYS A 268 -18.19 6.58 2.50
CA LYS A 268 -19.25 6.97 1.55
C LYS A 268 -19.83 5.82 0.75
N ARG A 269 -19.01 4.85 0.34
CA ARG A 269 -19.37 3.80 -0.64
C ARG A 269 -19.05 2.38 -0.16
N GLY A 270 -18.41 2.24 0.99
CA GLY A 270 -18.00 0.95 1.55
C GLY A 270 -16.59 0.51 1.14
N PRO A 271 -16.04 -0.51 1.83
CA PRO A 271 -14.68 -1.01 1.60
C PRO A 271 -14.48 -1.62 0.22
N LEU A 272 -15.52 -2.28 -0.31
CA LEU A 272 -15.47 -2.94 -1.62
C LEU A 272 -15.32 -1.95 -2.78
N PHE A 273 -15.90 -0.76 -2.66
CA PHE A 273 -15.76 0.29 -3.66
C PHE A 273 -14.29 0.70 -3.81
N VAL A 274 -13.56 0.87 -2.70
CA VAL A 274 -12.17 1.33 -2.70
C VAL A 274 -11.24 0.28 -3.33
N VAL A 275 -11.39 -0.98 -2.95
CA VAL A 275 -10.51 -2.05 -3.45
C VAL A 275 -10.70 -2.34 -4.94
N MET A 276 -11.88 -2.05 -5.52
CA MET A 276 -12.12 -2.21 -6.96
C MET A 276 -11.21 -1.34 -7.86
N PHE A 277 -10.58 -0.29 -7.32
CA PHE A 277 -9.67 0.58 -8.09
C PHE A 277 -8.22 0.10 -8.09
N HIS A 278 -7.85 -0.89 -7.27
CA HIS A 278 -6.48 -1.41 -7.23
C HIS A 278 -5.94 -1.91 -8.59
N PRO A 279 -6.73 -2.59 -9.46
CA PRO A 279 -6.26 -2.99 -10.78
C PRO A 279 -5.80 -1.83 -11.68
N ILE A 280 -6.38 -0.63 -11.51
CA ILE A 280 -5.96 0.58 -12.24
C ILE A 280 -4.52 0.94 -11.90
N GLY A 281 -4.06 0.59 -10.70
CA GLY A 281 -2.71 0.84 -10.26
C GLY A 281 -1.64 0.21 -11.17
N ILE A 282 -1.92 -0.96 -11.75
CA ILE A 282 -0.98 -1.61 -12.68
C ILE A 282 -0.89 -0.87 -14.00
N VAL A 283 -2.02 -0.39 -14.52
CA VAL A 283 -2.04 0.38 -15.77
C VAL A 283 -1.20 1.65 -15.62
N ILE A 284 -1.34 2.33 -14.48
CA ILE A 284 -0.54 3.52 -14.18
C ILE A 284 0.93 3.16 -13.97
N ALA A 285 1.24 2.05 -13.29
CA ALA A 285 2.61 1.60 -13.06
C ALA A 285 3.32 1.22 -14.38
N MET A 286 2.62 0.52 -15.28
CA MET A 286 3.13 0.22 -16.62
C MET A 286 3.35 1.49 -17.44
N ALA A 287 2.42 2.44 -17.41
CA ALA A 287 2.61 3.72 -18.08
C ALA A 287 3.86 4.44 -17.54
N ALA A 288 4.02 4.49 -16.22
CA ALA A 288 5.17 5.14 -15.57
C ALA A 288 6.52 4.47 -15.92
N SER A 289 6.57 3.13 -16.03
CA SER A 289 7.79 2.44 -16.45
C SER A 289 8.14 2.71 -17.92
N ILE A 290 7.14 2.80 -18.81
CA ILE A 290 7.35 3.20 -20.23
C ILE A 290 7.96 4.60 -20.31
N PHE A 291 7.40 5.58 -19.58
CA PHE A 291 7.90 6.96 -19.60
C PHE A 291 9.30 7.10 -18.99
N SER A 292 9.65 6.25 -18.02
CA SER A 292 10.95 6.29 -17.34
C SER A 292 12.07 5.58 -18.14
N GLY A 293 11.74 4.94 -19.26
CA GLY A 293 12.71 4.19 -20.07
C GLY A 293 13.23 2.93 -19.39
N GLU A 294 12.57 2.46 -18.32
CA GLU A 294 12.92 1.21 -17.65
C GLU A 294 12.52 0.02 -18.53
N THR A 295 13.39 -0.98 -18.63
CA THR A 295 13.09 -2.21 -19.36
C THR A 295 11.94 -2.94 -18.68
N ILE A 296 10.84 -3.13 -19.41
CA ILE A 296 9.66 -3.83 -18.92
C ILE A 296 9.79 -5.30 -19.27
N HIS A 297 9.92 -6.13 -18.24
CA HIS A 297 9.85 -7.57 -18.35
C HIS A 297 8.40 -8.02 -18.14
N ILE A 298 7.88 -8.88 -19.01
CA ILE A 298 6.61 -9.56 -18.73
C ILE A 298 6.89 -10.63 -17.68
N GLY A 299 6.49 -10.33 -16.45
CA GLY A 299 6.81 -11.15 -15.30
C GLY A 299 8.23 -10.88 -14.80
N ARG A 300 9.00 -11.94 -14.53
CA ARG A 300 10.41 -11.80 -14.12
C ARG A 300 11.25 -11.10 -15.20
#